data_AF-A0A821KCG9-F1
#
_entry.id   AF-A0A821KCG9-F1
#
_cell.length_a   1.000
_cell.length_b   1.000
_cell.length_c   1.000
_cell.angle_alpha   90.00
_cell.angle_beta   90.00
_cell.angle_gamma   90.00
#
_symmetry.space_group_name_H-M   'P 1'
#
loop_
_entity.id
_entity.type
_entity.pdbx_description
1 polymer ?
#
loop_
_entity_poly.entity_id
_entity_poly.type
_entity_poly.pdbx_seq_one_letter_code
_entity_poly.pdbx_strand_id
1 'polypeptide(L)'
;RIDHFTISAGVARSACQIYNDATLIVYYPFDTVDTFNDYSVNLFNGIASGTTTISQGYFGQALYFSSNMSYFQAACLPTMDISSPSFTFALWVNPATLTNGGSLIHVSNLQIGNG
;
A
#
# COMPACT_ATOMS: atom_id res chain seq x y z
N ARG A 1 -16.68 -31.75 26.14
CA ARG A 1 -15.22 -31.94 26.15
C ARG A 1 -14.75 -31.55 24.75
N ILE A 2 -13.96 -30.49 24.60
CA ILE A 2 -13.35 -30.18 23.31
C ILE A 2 -12.20 -31.17 23.13
N ASP A 3 -12.38 -32.11 22.21
CA ASP A 3 -11.52 -33.28 22.04
C ASP A 3 -10.56 -33.17 20.86
N HIS A 4 -10.58 -32.04 20.14
CA HIS A 4 -9.74 -31.89 18.97
C HIS A 4 -9.52 -30.42 18.60
N PHE A 5 -8.26 -29.98 18.67
CA PHE A 5 -7.80 -28.71 18.12
C PHE A 5 -6.64 -29.02 17.17
N THR A 6 -6.90 -28.91 15.87
CA THR A 6 -5.90 -29.14 14.83
C THR A 6 -5.39 -27.80 14.30
N ILE A 7 -4.09 -27.54 14.48
CA ILE A 7 -3.38 -26.50 13.71
C ILE A 7 -2.93 -27.16 12.40
N SER A 8 -3.53 -26.76 11.27
CA SER A 8 -3.06 -27.16 9.95
C SER A 8 -1.68 -26.55 9.70
N ALA A 9 -0.70 -27.38 9.34
CA ALA A 9 0.72 -27.04 9.33
C ALA A 9 1.08 -25.97 8.28
N GLY A 10 1.02 -24.71 8.70
CA GLY A 10 1.92 -23.66 8.24
C GLY A 10 3.11 -23.54 9.21
N VAL A 11 4.23 -22.97 8.75
CA VAL A 11 5.32 -22.58 9.67
C VAL A 11 4.74 -21.58 10.67
N ALA A 12 4.98 -21.80 11.97
CA ALA A 12 4.58 -20.83 12.99
C ALA A 12 5.17 -19.46 12.64
N ARG A 13 4.32 -18.43 12.55
CA ARG A 13 4.80 -17.07 12.28
C ARG A 13 5.77 -16.66 13.38
N SER A 14 6.90 -16.12 13.00
CA SER A 14 7.83 -15.49 13.93
C SER A 14 7.15 -14.31 14.64
N ALA A 15 7.67 -13.92 15.81
CA ALA A 15 7.18 -12.75 16.52
C ALA A 15 7.20 -11.47 15.66
N CYS A 16 8.22 -11.34 14.78
CA CYS A 16 8.31 -10.23 13.82
C CYS A 16 7.19 -10.26 12.78
N GLN A 17 6.86 -11.44 12.23
CA GLN A 17 5.74 -11.59 11.30
C GLN A 17 4.41 -11.27 11.99
N ILE A 18 4.17 -11.80 13.20
CA ILE A 18 2.96 -11.51 13.99
C ILE A 18 2.85 -10.00 14.27
N TYR A 19 3.95 -9.36 14.65
CA TYR A 19 3.98 -7.93 14.90
C TYR A 19 3.70 -7.12 13.63
N ASN A 20 4.31 -7.48 12.50
CA ASN A 20 4.04 -6.83 11.22
C ASN A 20 2.57 -7.00 10.82
N ASP A 21 2.01 -8.20 10.90
CA ASP A 21 0.60 -8.42 10.57
C ASP A 21 -0.36 -7.64 11.50
N ALA A 22 0.04 -7.40 12.75
CA ALA A 22 -0.76 -6.66 13.72
C ALA A 22 -0.64 -5.13 13.57
N THR A 23 0.41 -4.63 12.91
CA THR A 23 0.72 -3.18 12.84
C THR A 23 0.68 -2.62 11.43
N LEU A 24 0.86 -3.45 10.41
CA LEU A 24 0.82 -3.07 9.00
C LEU A 24 -0.62 -2.85 8.56
N ILE A 25 -0.93 -1.61 8.22
CA ILE A 25 -2.29 -1.23 7.80
C ILE A 25 -2.52 -1.54 6.31
N VAL A 26 -1.54 -1.24 5.46
CA VAL A 26 -1.61 -1.48 4.01
C VAL A 26 -0.25 -1.81 3.43
N TYR A 27 -0.23 -2.63 2.38
CA TYR A 27 0.96 -2.96 1.62
C TYR A 27 0.63 -3.18 0.13
N TYR A 28 1.21 -2.33 -0.72
CA TYR A 28 1.02 -2.38 -2.17
C TYR A 28 2.36 -2.70 -2.86
N PRO A 29 2.58 -3.94 -3.33
CA PRO A 29 3.82 -4.31 -4.00
C PRO A 29 3.90 -3.80 -5.45
N PHE A 30 2.76 -3.51 -6.08
CA PHE A 30 2.64 -3.16 -7.51
C PHE A 30 3.15 -4.24 -8.48
N ASP A 31 3.27 -5.49 -8.01
CA ASP A 31 3.79 -6.65 -8.75
C ASP A 31 2.75 -7.38 -9.64
N THR A 32 1.64 -6.75 -10.00
CA THR A 32 0.58 -7.37 -10.81
C THR A 32 0.04 -6.41 -11.88
N VAL A 33 -0.54 -6.98 -12.94
CA VAL A 33 -0.97 -6.21 -14.11
C VAL A 33 -2.36 -5.59 -13.92
N ASP A 34 -3.24 -6.19 -13.11
CA ASP A 34 -4.68 -5.89 -13.16
C ASP A 34 -5.37 -5.69 -11.81
N THR A 35 -4.66 -5.70 -10.69
CA THR A 35 -5.30 -5.48 -9.38
C THR A 35 -4.34 -4.84 -8.40
N PHE A 36 -4.57 -3.55 -8.12
CA PHE A 36 -3.94 -2.75 -7.06
C PHE A 36 -4.28 -3.26 -5.65
N ASN A 37 -4.06 -4.55 -5.43
CA ASN A 37 -4.44 -5.24 -4.22
C ASN A 37 -3.59 -4.79 -3.04
N ASP A 38 -4.22 -4.67 -1.89
CA ASP A 38 -3.55 -4.61 -0.61
C ASP A 38 -3.17 -6.03 -0.18
N TYR A 39 -1.88 -6.27 -0.04
CA TYR A 39 -1.29 -7.54 0.40
C TYR A 39 -1.14 -7.61 1.92
N SER A 40 -1.62 -6.60 2.66
CA SER A 40 -1.81 -6.70 4.10
C SER A 40 -2.99 -7.63 4.45
N VAL A 41 -3.20 -7.85 5.75
CA VAL A 41 -4.36 -8.61 6.25
C VAL A 41 -5.68 -7.83 6.16
N ASN A 42 -5.65 -6.53 5.84
CA ASN A 42 -6.81 -5.64 5.90
C ASN A 42 -7.55 -5.48 4.56
N LEU A 43 -6.92 -5.84 3.43
CA LEU A 43 -7.54 -5.87 2.10
C LEU A 43 -8.11 -4.53 1.63
N PHE A 44 -7.47 -3.41 2.00
CA PHE A 44 -7.83 -2.08 1.50
C PHE A 44 -7.29 -1.88 0.08
N ASN A 45 -7.85 -2.59 -0.89
CA ASN A 45 -7.41 -2.51 -2.28
C ASN A 45 -7.49 -1.06 -2.81
N GLY A 46 -6.48 -0.66 -3.57
CA GLY A 46 -6.36 0.68 -4.13
C GLY A 46 -7.04 0.83 -5.49
N ILE A 47 -7.11 2.07 -5.92
CA ILE A 47 -7.41 2.46 -7.30
C ILE A 47 -6.27 3.32 -7.82
N ALA A 48 -6.07 3.33 -9.13
CA ALA A 48 -5.12 4.23 -9.76
C ALA A 48 -5.71 4.83 -11.03
N SER A 49 -5.26 6.04 -11.34
CA SER A 49 -5.67 6.78 -12.53
C SER A 49 -4.44 7.39 -13.20
N GLY A 50 -4.37 7.30 -14.53
CA GLY A 50 -3.24 7.83 -15.30
C GLY A 50 -1.91 7.17 -14.96
N THR A 51 -1.90 5.95 -14.42
CA THR A 51 -0.68 5.22 -14.07
C THR A 51 -0.45 4.04 -15.00
N THR A 52 0.78 3.54 -15.04
CA THR A 52 1.13 2.32 -15.78
C THR A 52 2.07 1.46 -14.94
N THR A 53 1.81 0.16 -14.86
CA THR A 53 2.76 -0.77 -14.23
C THR A 53 3.97 -0.96 -15.15
N ILE A 54 5.17 -0.80 -14.60
CA ILE A 54 6.44 -1.00 -15.31
C ILE A 54 7.20 -2.19 -14.72
N SER A 55 7.91 -2.93 -15.57
CA SER A 55 8.61 -4.15 -15.18
C SER A 55 9.92 -3.94 -14.41
N GLN A 56 10.40 -2.70 -14.32
CA GLN A 56 11.67 -2.35 -13.69
C GLN A 56 11.44 -1.45 -12.47
N GLY A 57 10.90 -2.04 -11.40
CA GLY A 57 10.88 -1.41 -10.09
C GLY A 57 12.23 -1.54 -9.37
N TYR A 58 12.33 -0.94 -8.17
CA TYR A 58 13.47 -1.19 -7.28
C TYR A 58 13.58 -2.68 -6.92
N PHE A 59 12.43 -3.31 -6.70
CA PHE A 59 12.25 -4.75 -6.59
C PHE A 59 10.97 -5.11 -7.34
N GLY A 60 11.02 -6.11 -8.22
CA GLY A 60 9.86 -6.49 -9.03
C GLY A 60 9.42 -5.37 -9.98
N GLN A 61 8.11 -5.16 -10.06
CA GLN A 61 7.47 -4.13 -10.85
C GLN A 61 7.26 -2.84 -10.03
N ALA A 62 6.86 -1.76 -10.69
CA ALA A 62 6.53 -0.50 -10.02
C ALA A 62 5.39 0.23 -10.72
N LEU A 63 4.77 1.16 -10.00
CA LEU A 63 3.77 2.05 -10.56
C LEU A 63 4.45 3.32 -11.10
N TYR A 64 4.31 3.55 -12.41
CA TYR A 64 4.78 4.76 -13.06
C TYR A 64 3.64 5.78 -13.20
N PHE A 65 3.90 7.01 -12.77
CA PHE A 65 2.98 8.14 -12.83
C PHE A 65 3.30 8.96 -14.08
N SER A 66 2.54 8.78 -15.15
CA SER A 66 2.89 9.25 -16.49
C SER A 66 2.38 10.66 -16.85
N SER A 67 1.56 11.28 -15.99
CA SER A 67 0.94 12.57 -16.23
C SER A 67 0.81 13.40 -14.95
N ASN A 68 0.52 14.70 -15.11
CA ASN A 68 0.35 15.62 -13.98
C ASN A 68 -0.89 15.31 -13.11
N MET A 69 -1.84 14.52 -13.60
CA MET A 69 -3.05 14.11 -12.86
C MET A 69 -3.04 12.62 -12.52
N SER A 70 -1.87 11.98 -12.58
CA SER A 70 -1.72 10.58 -12.22
C SER A 70 -1.72 10.41 -10.70
N TYR A 71 -2.47 9.44 -10.19
CA TYR A 71 -2.50 9.15 -8.76
C TYR A 71 -2.77 7.68 -8.48
N PHE A 72 -2.36 7.26 -7.29
CA PHE A 72 -2.77 6.04 -6.63
C PHE A 72 -3.51 6.44 -5.36
N GLN A 73 -4.63 5.77 -5.08
CA GLN A 73 -5.44 6.06 -3.90
C GLN A 73 -5.80 4.78 -3.16
N ALA A 74 -5.51 4.80 -1.87
CA ALA A 74 -6.09 3.92 -0.87
C ALA A 74 -7.20 4.68 -0.13
N ALA A 75 -8.32 4.02 0.12
CA ALA A 75 -9.45 4.61 0.83
C ALA A 75 -9.74 3.88 2.14
N CYS A 76 -10.49 4.52 3.03
CA CYS A 76 -11.01 3.92 4.26
C CYS A 76 -9.92 3.45 5.25
N LEU A 77 -8.76 4.11 5.27
CA LEU A 77 -7.68 3.77 6.21
C LEU A 77 -8.04 4.24 7.64
N PRO A 78 -8.24 3.32 8.60
CA PRO A 78 -8.82 3.64 9.91
C PRO A 78 -7.91 4.50 10.80
N THR A 79 -6.62 4.53 10.53
CA THR A 79 -5.60 5.22 11.35
C THR A 79 -5.15 6.55 10.77
N MET A 80 -5.75 7.00 9.66
CA MET A 80 -5.31 8.22 8.94
C MET A 80 -6.20 9.44 9.21
N ASP A 81 -6.92 9.44 10.34
CA ASP A 81 -7.44 10.66 10.93
C ASP A 81 -6.28 11.41 11.60
N ILE A 82 -6.14 12.71 11.36
CA ILE A 82 -5.07 13.57 11.89
C ILE A 82 -5.10 13.60 13.44
N SER A 83 -6.18 13.11 14.06
CA SER A 83 -6.35 12.92 15.51
C SER A 83 -6.01 11.51 16.04
N SER A 84 -5.67 10.55 15.15
CA SER A 84 -5.37 9.14 15.45
C SER A 84 -3.88 8.91 15.79
N PRO A 85 -3.44 7.69 16.21
CA PRO A 85 -2.06 7.47 16.66
C PRO A 85 -1.02 7.69 15.55
N SER A 86 0.24 7.88 15.95
CA SER A 86 1.37 8.07 15.03
C SER A 86 1.45 6.96 14.00
N PHE A 87 1.67 7.33 12.74
CA PHE A 87 1.83 6.40 11.62
C PHE A 87 3.21 6.57 10.97
N THR A 88 3.57 5.62 10.11
CA THR A 88 4.78 5.67 9.28
C THR A 88 4.45 5.17 7.89
N PHE A 89 5.01 5.83 6.88
CA PHE A 89 5.02 5.36 5.50
C PHE A 89 6.44 4.95 5.11
N ALA A 90 6.55 3.85 4.38
CA ALA A 90 7.80 3.41 3.76
C ALA A 90 7.53 3.11 2.29
N LEU A 91 8.30 3.72 1.40
CA LEU A 91 8.16 3.55 -0.05
C LEU A 91 9.49 3.68 -0.76
N TRP A 92 9.63 2.98 -1.89
CA TRP A 92 10.67 3.24 -2.89
C TRP A 92 10.16 4.26 -3.90
N VAL A 93 10.95 5.29 -4.18
CA VAL A 93 10.60 6.34 -5.14
C VAL A 93 11.77 6.61 -6.09
N ASN A 94 11.46 6.73 -7.38
CA ASN A 94 12.41 7.14 -8.41
C ASN A 94 11.80 8.31 -9.21
N PRO A 95 12.14 9.57 -8.88
CA PRO A 95 11.59 10.73 -9.57
C PRO A 95 12.02 10.77 -11.04
N ALA A 96 11.05 10.88 -11.96
CA ALA A 96 11.35 11.07 -13.38
C ALA A 96 11.95 12.47 -13.66
N THR A 97 11.63 13.44 -12.81
CA THR A 97 12.16 14.80 -12.84
C THR A 97 12.32 15.31 -11.40
N LEU A 98 13.32 16.15 -11.16
CA LEU A 98 13.54 16.83 -9.89
C LEU A 98 13.07 18.29 -9.92
N THR A 99 12.53 18.73 -11.06
CA THR A 99 12.11 20.11 -11.30
C THR A 99 10.62 20.27 -10.97
N ASN A 100 10.23 21.40 -10.38
CA ASN A 100 8.85 21.77 -10.00
C ASN A 100 8.19 20.95 -8.87
N GLY A 101 8.88 19.96 -8.30
CA GLY A 101 8.43 19.22 -7.11
C GLY A 101 7.09 18.49 -7.29
N GLY A 102 6.53 18.03 -6.17
CA GLY A 102 5.25 17.32 -6.11
C GLY A 102 4.97 16.74 -4.73
N SER A 103 3.73 16.31 -4.50
CA SER A 103 3.35 15.58 -3.29
C SER A 103 3.58 14.09 -3.48
N LEU A 104 4.30 13.45 -2.55
CA LEU A 104 4.45 11.98 -2.55
C LEU A 104 3.24 11.30 -1.90
N ILE A 105 2.74 11.88 -0.82
CA ILE A 105 1.60 11.39 -0.04
C ILE A 105 0.82 12.61 0.44
N HIS A 106 -0.50 12.59 0.25
CA HIS A 106 -1.41 13.54 0.86
C HIS A 106 -2.69 12.84 1.29
N VAL A 107 -3.40 13.44 2.23
CA VAL A 107 -4.74 13.00 2.64
C VAL A 107 -5.76 13.87 1.92
N SER A 108 -6.77 13.26 1.30
CA SER A 108 -7.82 13.96 0.57
C SER A 108 -9.18 13.40 0.92
N ASN A 109 -10.20 14.27 0.96
CA ASN A 109 -11.60 13.88 1.02
C ASN A 109 -12.20 13.64 -0.38
N LEU A 110 -11.41 13.78 -1.45
CA LEU A 110 -11.82 13.57 -2.83
C LEU A 110 -11.12 12.34 -3.43
N GLN A 111 -11.76 11.74 -4.43
CA GLN A 111 -11.22 10.59 -5.18
C GLN A 111 -10.79 10.99 -6.60
N ILE A 112 -10.07 12.10 -6.71
CA ILE A 112 -9.67 12.69 -8.00
C ILE A 112 -8.17 13.01 -8.09
N GLY A 113 -7.38 12.58 -7.12
CA GLY A 113 -5.94 12.87 -7.06
C GLY A 113 -5.57 14.28 -6.60
N ASN A 114 -6.55 15.13 -6.30
CA ASN A 114 -6.32 16.48 -5.76
C ASN A 114 -6.14 16.43 -4.24
N GLY A 115 -5.26 17.28 -3.74
CA GLY A 115 -5.05 17.57 -2.32
C GLY A 115 -5.30 19.04 -2.02
#